data_AF-A0A7J6W798-F1
#
_entry.id   AF-A0A7J6W798-F1
#
_cell.length_a   1.000
_cell.length_b   1.000
_cell.length_c   1.000
_cell.angle_alpha   90.00
_cell.angle_beta   90.00
_cell.angle_gamma   90.00
#
_symmetry.space_group_name_H-M   'P 1'
#
loop_
_entity.id
_entity.type
_entity.pdbx_description
1 polymer ?
#
loop_
_entity_poly.entity_id
_entity_poly.type
_entity_poly.pdbx_seq_one_letter_code
_entity_poly.pdbx_strand_id
1 'polypeptide(L)'
;VQGFVQDNRTGCKVAMIVGKWDEAMYYVLGDPTTKPKGYDPMSEAVLLWEREKSSVQTRYNLTPFAMSLNELTPGLLEILPPTDSRLRPDQRHLENGEYEQANTDKLRLEQLQRQARKLQERGWQPKWFRKDNEDDCYRYVGGYWEAREQRKWDDIPDIFCQSSDSSPCAAEEN
;
A
#
# COMPACT_ATOMS: atom_id res chain seq x y z
N VAL A 1 9.14 10.35 -20.61
CA VAL A 1 7.93 9.54 -20.91
C VAL A 1 7.17 10.23 -22.02
N GLN A 2 6.73 9.46 -23.02
CA GLN A 2 5.93 9.96 -24.14
C GLN A 2 4.89 8.91 -24.51
N GLY A 3 3.68 9.35 -24.85
CA GLY A 3 2.57 8.51 -25.31
C GLY A 3 1.57 9.30 -26.15
N PHE A 4 0.60 8.60 -26.74
CA PHE A 4 -0.48 9.20 -27.52
C PHE A 4 -1.82 8.65 -27.05
N VAL A 5 -2.84 9.50 -27.08
CA VAL A 5 -4.24 9.10 -26.92
C VAL A 5 -4.83 8.95 -28.31
N GLN A 6 -5.46 7.81 -28.57
CA GLN A 6 -6.06 7.47 -29.86
C GLN A 6 -7.55 7.19 -29.68
N ASP A 7 -8.36 7.71 -30.59
CA ASP A 7 -9.77 7.34 -30.68
C ASP A 7 -9.89 5.94 -31.27
N ASN A 8 -10.49 5.02 -30.53
CA ASN A 8 -10.67 3.62 -30.96
C ASN A 8 -11.57 3.48 -32.20
N ARG A 9 -12.46 4.44 -32.47
CA ARG A 9 -13.38 4.37 -33.63
C ARG A 9 -12.71 4.84 -34.92
N THR A 10 -11.99 5.95 -34.85
CA THR A 10 -11.39 6.60 -36.03
C THR A 10 -9.93 6.19 -36.23
N GLY A 11 -9.27 5.69 -35.20
CA GLY A 11 -7.84 5.42 -35.20
C GLY A 11 -6.98 6.68 -35.15
N CYS A 12 -7.59 7.86 -35.07
CA CYS A 12 -6.87 9.13 -35.09
C CYS A 12 -6.26 9.44 -33.72
N LYS A 13 -5.03 9.97 -33.72
CA LYS A 13 -4.39 10.51 -32.53
C LYS A 13 -5.06 11.82 -32.15
N VAL A 14 -5.59 11.88 -30.93
CA VAL A 14 -6.34 13.04 -30.43
C VAL A 14 -5.51 13.90 -29.47
N ALA A 15 -4.49 13.32 -28.84
CA ALA A 15 -3.56 14.05 -28.00
C ALA A 15 -2.21 13.31 -27.89
N MET A 16 -1.16 14.06 -27.61
CA MET A 16 0.14 13.55 -27.16
C MET A 16 0.31 13.83 -25.67
N ILE A 17 0.78 12.84 -24.92
CA ILE A 17 1.19 12.97 -23.52
C ILE A 17 2.72 12.95 -23.48
N VAL A 18 3.33 13.91 -22.81
CA VAL A 18 4.80 14.05 -22.74
C VAL A 18 5.23 14.60 -21.39
N GLY A 19 6.39 14.18 -20.91
CA GLY A 19 6.95 14.70 -19.68
C GLY A 19 7.97 13.76 -19.05
N LYS A 20 8.26 13.97 -17.78
CA LYS A 20 9.08 13.07 -16.97
C LYS A 20 8.25 12.63 -15.78
N TRP A 21 8.22 11.31 -15.54
CA TRP A 21 7.39 10.69 -14.52
C TRP A 21 7.75 11.13 -13.10
N ASP A 22 8.98 11.63 -12.89
CA ASP A 22 9.49 12.12 -11.61
C ASP A 22 9.43 13.64 -11.48
N GLU A 23 8.96 14.39 -12.49
CA GLU A 23 8.87 15.86 -12.43
C GLU A 23 7.45 16.34 -12.76
N ALA A 24 7.04 16.20 -14.02
CA ALA A 24 5.75 16.67 -14.51
C ALA A 24 5.37 15.99 -15.82
N MET A 25 4.06 15.85 -16.03
CA MET A 25 3.43 15.32 -17.24
C MET A 25 2.50 16.37 -17.84
N TYR A 26 2.54 16.49 -19.16
CA TYR A 26 1.79 17.45 -19.95
C TYR A 26 1.02 16.73 -21.06
N TYR A 27 -0.05 17.35 -21.53
CA TYR A 27 -0.71 16.93 -22.76
C TYR A 27 -0.74 18.06 -23.79
N VAL A 28 -0.71 17.67 -25.07
CA VAL A 28 -0.82 18.55 -26.23
C VAL A 28 -1.95 17.99 -27.09
N LEU A 29 -2.93 18.83 -27.44
CA LEU A 29 -4.07 18.41 -28.27
C LEU A 29 -3.67 18.20 -29.74
N GLY A 30 -4.29 17.22 -30.37
CA GLY A 30 -4.05 16.83 -31.75
C GLY A 30 -2.84 15.92 -31.93
N ASP A 31 -2.42 15.75 -33.19
CA ASP A 31 -1.26 14.96 -33.57
C ASP A 31 -0.06 15.87 -33.89
N PRO A 32 0.95 15.95 -33.02
CA PRO A 32 2.13 16.79 -33.25
C PRO A 32 2.93 16.40 -34.50
N THR A 33 2.75 15.18 -35.04
CA THR A 33 3.41 14.76 -36.29
C THR A 33 2.82 15.42 -37.53
N THR A 34 1.60 15.96 -37.43
CA THR A 34 0.94 16.73 -38.51
C THR A 34 1.33 18.20 -38.51
N LYS A 35 2.01 18.67 -37.46
CA LYS A 35 2.43 20.07 -37.29
C LYS A 35 3.68 20.37 -38.17
N PRO A 36 3.89 21.63 -38.56
CA PRO A 36 5.02 22.01 -39.42
C PRO A 36 6.38 21.69 -38.79
N LYS A 37 7.41 21.50 -39.64
CA LYS A 37 8.80 21.29 -39.18
C LYS A 37 9.25 22.47 -38.31
N GLY A 38 9.79 22.16 -37.13
CA GLY A 38 10.19 23.16 -36.13
C GLY A 38 9.08 23.55 -35.15
N TYR A 39 7.90 22.93 -35.22
CA TYR A 39 6.89 23.03 -34.17
C TYR A 39 7.45 22.52 -32.84
N ASP A 40 7.33 23.35 -31.81
CA ASP A 40 7.63 22.97 -30.43
C ASP A 40 6.32 22.54 -29.74
N PRO A 41 6.14 21.23 -29.44
CA PRO A 41 4.97 20.75 -28.73
C PRO A 41 4.77 21.39 -27.36
N MET A 42 5.84 21.90 -26.72
CA MET A 42 5.74 22.55 -25.42
C MET A 42 5.05 23.91 -25.48
N SER A 43 4.94 24.54 -26.65
CA SER A 43 4.25 25.83 -26.82
C SER A 43 2.74 25.76 -26.58
N GLU A 44 2.12 24.62 -26.87
CA GLU A 44 0.69 24.34 -26.67
C GLU A 44 0.46 23.33 -25.52
N ALA A 45 1.51 23.00 -24.75
CA ALA A 45 1.43 22.00 -23.70
C ALA A 45 0.66 22.52 -22.49
N VAL A 46 -0.28 21.69 -22.01
CA VAL A 46 -1.07 21.94 -20.80
C VAL A 46 -0.62 20.95 -19.72
N LEU A 47 -0.38 21.45 -18.51
CA LEU A 47 0.01 20.63 -17.36
C LEU A 47 -1.11 19.64 -16.98
N LEU A 48 -0.78 18.35 -16.90
CA LEU A 48 -1.70 17.29 -16.50
C LEU A 48 -1.45 16.83 -15.05
N TRP A 49 -0.17 16.71 -14.69
CA TRP A 49 0.27 16.29 -13.37
C TRP A 49 1.66 16.88 -13.08
N GLU A 50 1.89 17.31 -11.84
CA GLU A 50 3.20 17.75 -11.35
C GLU A 50 3.50 17.04 -10.03
N ARG A 51 4.76 16.63 -9.84
CA ARG A 51 5.23 16.09 -8.57
C ARG A 51 5.16 17.18 -7.50
N GLU A 52 4.61 16.83 -6.34
CA GLU A 52 4.67 17.69 -5.16
C GLU A 52 6.13 18.01 -4.77
N LYS A 53 6.44 19.30 -4.64
CA LYS A 53 7.77 19.76 -4.26
C LYS A 53 7.89 19.71 -2.73
N SER A 54 8.38 18.59 -2.20
CA SER A 54 8.76 18.50 -0.80
C SER A 54 10.20 19.00 -0.60
N SER A 55 10.38 19.96 0.30
CA SER A 55 11.71 20.43 0.75
C SER A 55 12.22 19.66 1.97
N VAL A 56 11.41 18.76 2.55
CA VAL A 56 11.74 18.05 3.79
C VAL A 56 12.49 16.77 3.44
N GLN A 57 13.80 16.75 3.73
CA GLN A 57 14.58 15.53 3.64
C GLN A 57 14.37 14.69 4.90
N THR A 58 13.78 13.50 4.70
CA THR A 58 13.51 12.53 5.77
C THR A 58 14.61 11.47 5.80
N ARG A 59 14.71 10.71 6.89
CA ARG A 59 15.72 9.62 7.05
C ARG A 59 15.73 8.63 5.88
N TYR A 60 14.58 8.39 5.25
CA TYR A 60 14.42 7.43 4.16
C TYR A 60 13.96 8.08 2.84
N ASN A 61 14.09 9.40 2.71
CA ASN A 61 13.61 10.17 1.55
C ASN A 61 12.13 9.91 1.19
N LEU A 62 11.30 9.63 2.20
CA LEU A 62 9.85 9.48 2.05
C LEU A 62 9.20 10.80 1.67
N THR A 63 8.19 10.71 0.80
CA THR A 63 7.28 11.83 0.50
C THR A 63 6.35 12.10 1.69
N PRO A 64 5.75 13.31 1.80
CA PRO A 64 4.72 13.59 2.79
C PRO A 64 3.58 12.56 2.79
N PHE A 65 3.12 12.17 1.59
CA PHE A 65 2.13 11.10 1.44
C PHE A 65 2.62 9.77 2.04
N ALA A 66 3.84 9.32 1.71
CA ALA A 66 4.38 8.07 2.22
C ALA A 66 4.54 8.08 3.75
N MET A 67 4.90 9.22 4.35
CA MET A 67 4.95 9.36 5.81
C MET A 67 3.57 9.17 6.45
N SER A 68 2.51 9.71 5.84
CA SER A 68 1.15 9.61 6.38
C SER A 68 0.57 8.18 6.34
N LEU A 69 1.13 7.27 5.53
CA LEU A 69 0.60 5.91 5.38
C LEU A 69 0.67 5.11 6.68
N ASN A 70 1.75 5.28 7.47
CA ASN A 70 1.96 4.52 8.72
C ASN A 70 1.65 5.31 10.01
N GLU A 71 1.10 6.52 9.86
CA GLU A 71 0.69 7.35 10.99
C GLU A 71 -0.56 6.77 11.69
N LEU A 72 -0.53 6.73 13.02
CA LEU A 72 -1.68 6.40 13.86
C LEU A 72 -2.30 7.68 14.41
N THR A 73 -3.31 8.19 13.72
CA THR A 73 -4.05 9.37 14.17
C THR A 73 -4.98 9.04 15.35
N PRO A 74 -5.32 10.02 16.20
CA PRO A 74 -6.26 9.82 17.30
C PRO A 74 -7.58 9.20 16.82
N GLY A 75 -8.05 8.15 17.49
CA GLY A 75 -9.28 7.41 17.14
C GLY A 75 -9.13 6.40 16.01
N LEU A 76 -8.03 6.40 15.24
CA LEU A 76 -7.80 5.40 14.20
C LEU A 76 -7.57 4.01 14.80
N LEU A 77 -6.83 3.91 15.91
CA LEU A 77 -6.52 2.64 16.56
C LEU A 77 -7.78 1.84 16.93
N GLU A 78 -8.86 2.52 17.32
CA GLU A 78 -10.13 1.90 17.73
C GLU A 78 -10.92 1.26 16.58
N ILE A 79 -10.56 1.58 15.33
CA ILE A 79 -11.27 1.17 14.13
C ILE A 79 -10.37 0.40 13.16
N LEU A 80 -9.16 0.01 13.58
CA LEU A 80 -8.29 -0.85 12.79
C LEU A 80 -8.50 -2.31 13.17
N PRO A 81 -8.47 -3.24 12.19
CA PRO A 81 -8.35 -4.66 12.51
C PRO A 81 -6.97 -4.94 13.12
N PRO A 82 -6.81 -6.03 13.89
CA PRO A 82 -5.52 -6.41 14.48
C PRO A 82 -4.47 -6.78 13.42
N THR A 83 -4.87 -6.94 12.15
CA THR A 83 -3.99 -7.25 11.02
C THR A 83 -3.48 -6.02 10.25
N ASP A 84 -3.86 -4.79 10.65
CA ASP A 84 -3.44 -3.57 9.94
C ASP A 84 -1.93 -3.33 10.04
N SER A 85 -1.29 -2.92 8.94
CA SER A 85 0.17 -2.72 8.91
C SER A 85 0.67 -1.68 9.91
N ARG A 86 -0.15 -0.71 10.32
CA ARG A 86 0.23 0.30 11.33
C ARG A 86 0.50 -0.29 12.71
N LEU A 87 -0.02 -1.49 12.96
CA LEU A 87 0.12 -2.24 14.22
C LEU A 87 1.32 -3.19 14.20
N ARG A 88 2.07 -3.24 13.08
CA ARG A 88 3.19 -4.15 12.93
C ARG A 88 4.39 -3.70 13.80
N PRO A 89 4.80 -4.48 14.82
CA PRO A 89 5.72 -3.99 15.86
C PRO A 89 7.15 -3.78 15.37
N ASP A 90 7.69 -4.65 14.52
CA ASP A 90 9.03 -4.50 13.94
C ASP A 90 9.17 -3.19 13.14
N GLN A 91 8.15 -2.85 12.35
CA GLN A 91 8.10 -1.60 11.59
C GLN A 91 7.98 -0.38 12.51
N ARG A 92 7.18 -0.46 13.58
CA ARG A 92 7.04 0.64 14.56
C ARG A 92 8.35 0.92 15.30
N HIS A 93 9.03 -0.13 15.78
CA HIS A 93 10.33 0.01 16.42
C HIS A 93 11.38 0.61 15.47
N LEU A 94 11.37 0.22 14.18
CA LEU A 94 12.27 0.79 13.18
C LEU A 94 12.04 2.30 13.00
N GLU A 95 10.77 2.73 12.92
CA GLU A 95 10.40 4.15 12.81
C GLU A 95 10.84 4.96 14.03
N ASN A 96 10.75 4.38 15.23
CA ASN A 96 11.22 5.00 16.48
C ASN A 96 12.75 4.97 16.66
N GLY A 97 13.49 4.26 15.79
CA GLY A 97 14.95 4.10 15.90
C GLY A 97 15.40 3.01 16.87
N GLU A 98 14.49 2.14 17.31
CA GLU A 98 14.73 1.04 18.25
C GLU A 98 15.19 -0.22 17.49
N TYR A 99 16.36 -0.16 16.85
CA TYR A 99 16.80 -1.17 15.88
C TYR A 99 16.91 -2.60 16.42
N GLU A 100 17.33 -2.77 17.68
CA GLU A 100 17.46 -4.10 18.31
C GLU A 100 16.09 -4.75 18.52
N GLN A 101 15.10 -3.97 18.98
CA GLN A 101 13.71 -4.43 19.15
C GLN A 101 13.10 -4.75 17.79
N ALA A 102 13.30 -3.87 16.80
CA ALA A 102 12.83 -4.09 15.43
C ALA A 102 13.35 -5.40 14.84
N ASN A 103 14.64 -5.71 15.03
CA ASN A 103 15.22 -6.95 14.52
C ASN A 103 14.68 -8.20 15.25
N THR A 104 14.49 -8.11 16.56
CA THR A 104 13.90 -9.18 17.37
C THR A 104 12.47 -9.50 16.91
N ASP A 105 11.63 -8.48 16.78
CA ASP A 105 10.24 -8.65 16.32
C ASP A 105 10.16 -9.12 14.87
N LYS A 106 11.05 -8.63 13.99
CA LYS A 106 11.09 -9.09 12.60
C LYS A 106 11.31 -10.60 12.53
N LEU A 107 12.30 -11.11 13.27
CA LEU A 107 12.59 -12.54 13.30
C LEU A 107 11.38 -13.34 13.82
N ARG A 108 10.72 -12.84 14.88
CA ARG A 108 9.51 -13.45 15.46
C ARG A 108 8.35 -13.51 14.46
N LEU A 109 8.04 -12.40 13.79
CA LEU A 109 6.96 -12.33 12.80
C LEU A 109 7.24 -13.22 11.58
N GLU A 110 8.49 -13.29 11.11
CA GLU A 110 8.86 -14.20 10.03
C GLU A 110 8.68 -15.67 10.41
N GLN A 111 9.01 -16.05 11.65
CA GLN A 111 8.79 -17.41 12.16
C GLN A 111 7.29 -17.75 12.23
N LEU A 112 6.47 -16.85 12.76
CA LEU A 112 5.01 -16.97 12.79
C LEU A 112 4.44 -17.15 11.38
N GLN A 113 4.87 -16.32 10.43
CA GLN A 113 4.41 -16.40 9.05
C GLN A 113 4.85 -17.72 8.37
N ARG A 114 6.04 -18.24 8.68
CA ARG A 114 6.50 -19.54 8.18
C ARG A 114 5.66 -20.70 8.75
N GLN A 115 5.29 -20.64 10.02
CA GLN A 115 4.40 -21.63 10.65
C GLN A 115 2.99 -21.57 10.05
N ALA A 116 2.45 -20.36 9.88
CA ALA A 116 1.15 -20.14 9.25
C ALA A 116 1.14 -20.66 7.80
N ARG A 117 2.21 -20.44 7.02
CA ARG A 117 2.34 -20.96 5.65
C ARG A 117 2.23 -22.49 5.56
N LYS A 118 2.83 -23.23 6.51
CA LYS A 118 2.69 -24.70 6.57
C LYS A 118 1.25 -25.15 6.82
N LEU A 119 0.45 -24.34 7.53
CA LEU A 119 -0.99 -24.59 7.72
C LEU A 119 -1.80 -24.13 6.49
N GLN A 120 -1.31 -23.12 5.77
CA GLN A 120 -1.90 -22.52 4.57
C GLN A 120 -1.94 -23.49 3.37
N GLU A 121 -0.99 -24.43 3.30
CA GLU A 121 -1.00 -25.57 2.36
C GLU A 121 -2.27 -26.43 2.46
N ARG A 122 -3.11 -26.22 3.48
CA ARG A 122 -4.42 -26.85 3.67
C ARG A 122 -5.61 -26.05 3.14
N GLY A 123 -5.39 -24.99 2.36
CA GLY A 123 -6.44 -24.26 1.64
C GLY A 123 -6.92 -22.95 2.29
N TRP A 124 -6.06 -22.23 2.99
CA TRP A 124 -6.40 -20.90 3.51
C TRP A 124 -6.73 -19.92 2.38
N GLN A 125 -7.71 -19.06 2.62
CA GLN A 125 -8.15 -18.01 1.70
C GLN A 125 -8.13 -16.65 2.40
N PRO A 126 -7.79 -15.56 1.70
CA PRO A 126 -7.92 -14.21 2.25
C PRO A 126 -9.36 -13.91 2.66
N LYS A 127 -9.54 -13.17 3.77
CA LYS A 127 -10.87 -12.85 4.32
C LYS A 127 -11.67 -11.88 3.44
N TRP A 128 -11.02 -10.81 2.97
CA TRP A 128 -11.70 -9.67 2.32
C TRP A 128 -11.67 -9.72 0.79
N PHE A 129 -10.94 -10.67 0.21
CA PHE A 129 -10.75 -10.80 -1.23
C PHE A 129 -10.84 -12.26 -1.66
N ARG A 130 -11.35 -12.49 -2.87
CA ARG A 130 -11.38 -13.80 -3.50
C ARG A 130 -10.61 -13.77 -4.79
N LYS A 131 -9.81 -14.81 -5.02
CA LYS A 131 -9.12 -15.01 -6.29
C LYS A 131 -10.13 -15.36 -7.38
N ASP A 132 -10.10 -14.64 -8.48
CA ASP A 132 -10.85 -14.96 -9.68
C ASP A 132 -10.15 -16.07 -10.47
N ASN A 133 -10.92 -16.98 -11.03
CA ASN A 133 -10.41 -18.15 -11.74
C ASN A 133 -10.01 -17.84 -13.19
N GLU A 134 -10.52 -16.76 -13.77
CA GLU A 134 -10.30 -16.40 -15.17
C GLU A 134 -9.01 -15.58 -15.36
N ASP A 135 -8.80 -14.57 -14.51
CA ASP A 135 -7.75 -13.55 -14.71
C ASP A 135 -6.64 -13.55 -13.62
N ASP A 136 -6.61 -14.55 -12.73
CA ASP A 136 -5.72 -14.63 -11.55
C ASP A 136 -5.76 -13.39 -10.60
N CYS A 137 -6.74 -12.50 -10.79
CA CYS A 137 -6.91 -11.27 -10.04
C CYS A 137 -7.71 -11.49 -8.76
N TYR A 138 -7.42 -10.71 -7.71
CA TYR A 138 -8.22 -10.72 -6.47
C TYR A 138 -9.31 -9.65 -6.53
N ARG A 139 -10.57 -10.07 -6.34
CA ARG A 139 -11.72 -9.18 -6.26
C ARG A 139 -12.16 -9.00 -4.80
N TYR A 140 -12.46 -7.76 -4.44
CA TYR A 140 -13.01 -7.44 -3.12
C TYR A 140 -14.39 -8.06 -2.97
N VAL A 141 -14.62 -8.79 -1.87
CA VAL A 141 -15.90 -9.51 -1.65
C VAL A 141 -16.83 -8.82 -0.64
N GLY A 142 -16.45 -7.64 -0.13
CA GLY A 142 -17.20 -6.96 0.92
C GLY A 142 -16.81 -7.39 2.34
N GLY A 143 -17.45 -6.80 3.33
CA GLY A 143 -17.34 -7.16 4.75
C GLY A 143 -16.31 -6.37 5.54
N TYR A 144 -15.24 -5.89 4.89
CA TYR A 144 -14.21 -5.09 5.60
C TYR A 144 -14.77 -3.77 6.12
N TRP A 145 -15.45 -3.00 5.27
CA TRP A 145 -15.94 -1.66 5.64
C TRP A 145 -17.10 -1.76 6.63
N GLU A 146 -17.95 -2.78 6.50
CA GLU A 146 -19.06 -3.07 7.40
C GLU A 146 -18.57 -3.53 8.77
N ALA A 147 -17.54 -4.40 8.83
CA ALA A 147 -16.89 -4.80 10.07
C ALA A 147 -16.19 -3.61 10.74
N ARG A 148 -15.56 -2.74 9.93
CA ARG A 148 -14.91 -1.51 10.39
C ARG A 148 -15.87 -0.54 11.03
N GLU A 149 -17.02 -0.29 10.39
CA GLU A 149 -18.06 0.60 10.90
C GLU A 149 -18.61 0.10 12.25
N GLN A 150 -18.77 -1.22 12.39
CA GLN A 150 -19.23 -1.86 13.62
C GLN A 150 -18.13 -2.07 14.66
N ARG A 151 -16.85 -1.82 14.32
CA ARG A 151 -15.67 -2.12 15.15
C ARG A 151 -15.61 -3.60 15.60
N LYS A 152 -16.07 -4.52 14.75
CA LYS A 152 -16.14 -5.95 15.07
C LYS A 152 -15.02 -6.70 14.36
N TRP A 153 -14.05 -7.17 15.14
CA TRP A 153 -12.88 -7.90 14.66
C TRP A 153 -12.77 -9.30 15.23
N ASP A 154 -13.83 -9.83 15.86
CA ASP A 154 -13.82 -11.11 16.60
C ASP A 154 -13.37 -12.30 15.73
N ASP A 155 -13.69 -12.28 14.44
CA ASP A 155 -13.32 -13.32 13.47
C ASP A 155 -11.92 -13.11 12.85
N ILE A 156 -11.20 -12.06 13.24
CA ILE A 156 -9.92 -11.66 12.64
C ILE A 156 -8.80 -12.01 13.62
N PRO A 157 -7.94 -13.00 13.29
CA PRO A 157 -6.87 -13.38 14.20
C PRO A 157 -5.85 -12.24 14.33
N ASP A 158 -5.34 -12.06 15.55
CA ASP A 158 -4.16 -11.24 15.77
C ASP A 158 -2.93 -11.98 15.26
N ILE A 159 -2.33 -11.46 14.20
CA ILE A 159 -1.15 -12.04 13.55
C ILE A 159 0.16 -11.45 14.06
N PHE A 160 0.10 -10.44 14.93
CA PHE A 160 1.27 -9.79 15.50
C PHE A 160 1.52 -10.19 16.96
N CYS A 161 0.48 -10.60 17.69
CA CYS A 161 0.59 -11.05 19.07
C CYS A 161 0.74 -12.59 19.17
N GLN A 162 1.50 -13.04 20.16
CA GLN A 162 1.29 -14.36 20.75
C GLN A 162 0.68 -14.12 22.13
N SER A 163 -0.46 -14.75 22.40
CA SER A 163 -0.96 -14.94 23.76
C SER A 163 0.12 -15.68 24.56
N SER A 164 0.88 -14.94 25.35
CA SER A 164 1.76 -15.47 26.38
C SER A 164 0.96 -15.73 27.65
N ASP A 165 -0.17 -16.42 27.53
CA ASP A 165 -0.95 -16.88 28.68
C ASP A 165 -0.97 -18.41 28.70
N SER A 166 0.19 -18.97 28.99
CA SER A 166 0.27 -20.16 29.83
C SER A 166 1.40 -19.96 30.82
N SER A 167 1.13 -19.16 31.85
CA SER A 167 1.93 -19.14 33.07
C SER A 167 1.92 -20.55 33.70
N PRO A 168 3.05 -21.26 33.83
CA PRO A 168 3.13 -22.48 34.61
C PRO A 168 3.92 -22.16 35.88
N CYS A 169 3.26 -21.62 36.90
CA CYS A 169 3.83 -21.57 38.25
C CYS A 169 2.73 -21.40 39.30
N ALA A 170 2.13 -22.53 39.68
CA ALA A 170 1.75 -22.76 41.06
C ALA A 170 2.43 -24.07 41.48
N ALA A 171 3.69 -23.97 41.89
CA ALA A 171 4.26 -24.93 42.80
C ALA A 171 3.72 -24.57 44.19
N GLU A 172 2.72 -25.31 44.66
CA GLU A 172 2.38 -25.33 46.08
C GLU A 172 3.27 -26.37 46.77
N GLU A 173 4.29 -25.89 47.47
CA GLU A 173 4.86 -26.56 48.63
C GLU A 173 4.46 -25.75 49.87
N ASN A 174 3.53 -26.30 50.66
CA ASN A 174 3.67 -26.52 52.10
C ASN A 174 2.55 -27.39 52.65
#